data_AF-A0A974KEI2-F1
#
_entry.id   AF-A0A974KEI2-F1
#
_cell.length_a   1.000
_cell.length_b   1.000
_cell.length_c   1.000
_cell.angle_alpha   90.00
_cell.angle_beta   90.00
_cell.angle_gamma   90.00
#
_symmetry.space_group_name_H-M   'P 1'
#
loop_
_entity.id
_entity.type
_entity.pdbx_description
1 polymer ?
#
loop_
_entity_poly.entity_id
_entity_poly.type
_entity_poly.pdbx_seq_one_letter_code
_entity_poly.pdbx_strand_id
1 'polypeptide(L)'
;MQKDALNNVRITDEQVLMTPEQLKAAFPLSLAQEAQIAQSRGIISDIIAGRDPRLLVVCGPCSIHDPETALEYARRFKALAAEVSDSLYLVMRVYFEKPRTTVGWKGLINDPHMDGSFDVEAGLKIARQLLVELVNMGLPLATEALDPNSPQYLGDLFSWSAIGARTTESQTHREMASGLSMPVGFKNGTDGSLATAINAMRAAAQPHRFVGINQAGQVALLQTQGNPHGHVILRGGKAPNYSPADVAQCEKEMEQAGLRPSLMVDCSHGNSNKDYRRQPAVAESVVAQIKDGNRSIIGLMIESNIHEGNQSSEQPRSEMKYGVSVTDACISWEMTDALLREIHKDLSGQLAVRVA
;
A
#
# COMPACT_ATOMS: atom_id res chain seq x y z
N MET A 1 23.24 25.86 -2.46
CA MET A 1 22.31 26.71 -1.67
C MET A 1 22.70 28.20 -1.60
N GLN A 2 21.87 29.10 -2.13
CA GLN A 2 21.95 30.55 -1.86
C GLN A 2 21.30 30.86 -0.50
N LYS A 3 22.08 31.21 0.52
CA LYS A 3 21.57 31.55 1.85
C LYS A 3 21.77 33.03 2.14
N ASP A 4 20.68 33.77 2.29
CA ASP A 4 20.68 35.20 2.58
C ASP A 4 19.51 35.58 3.50
N ALA A 5 19.25 36.88 3.68
CA ALA A 5 18.21 37.38 4.58
C ALA A 5 16.78 37.00 4.14
N LEU A 6 16.58 36.63 2.88
CA LEU A 6 15.29 36.28 2.29
C LEU A 6 15.21 34.80 1.88
N ASN A 7 16.34 34.22 1.46
CA ASN A 7 16.42 32.88 0.88
C ASN A 7 17.07 31.89 1.86
N ASN A 8 16.45 30.71 2.00
CA ASN A 8 17.00 29.59 2.79
C ASN A 8 17.31 29.90 4.26
N VAL A 9 16.61 30.89 4.84
CA VAL A 9 16.74 31.30 6.26
C VAL A 9 16.56 30.13 7.22
N ARG A 10 15.67 29.18 6.87
CA ARG A 10 15.35 27.99 7.67
C ARG A 10 15.88 26.67 7.09
N ILE A 11 16.73 26.73 6.07
CA ILE A 11 17.38 25.55 5.50
C ILE A 11 18.79 25.44 6.08
N THR A 12 19.07 24.29 6.69
CA THR A 12 20.37 24.01 7.34
C THR A 12 21.40 23.54 6.34
N ASP A 13 21.00 22.71 5.37
CA ASP A 13 21.88 22.10 4.38
C ASP A 13 21.10 21.72 3.10
N GLU A 14 21.82 21.51 1.99
CA GLU A 14 21.28 21.13 0.69
C GLU A 14 22.17 20.06 0.05
N GLN A 15 21.63 18.86 -0.16
CA GLN A 15 22.31 17.75 -0.82
C GLN A 15 21.52 17.32 -2.06
N VAL A 16 22.22 17.15 -3.18
CA VAL A 16 21.64 16.57 -4.40
C VAL A 16 21.66 15.05 -4.25
N LEU A 17 20.52 14.41 -4.45
CA LEU A 17 20.38 12.96 -4.43
C LEU A 17 20.75 12.35 -5.79
N MET A 18 21.16 11.09 -5.80
CA MET A 18 21.18 10.25 -7.01
C MET A 18 19.87 10.37 -7.80
N THR A 19 19.96 10.40 -9.13
CA THR A 19 18.80 10.48 -10.03
C THR A 19 18.03 9.16 -10.13
N PRO A 20 16.74 9.18 -10.50
CA PRO A 20 15.98 7.95 -10.75
C PRO A 20 16.63 7.01 -11.77
N GLU A 21 17.18 7.56 -12.86
CA GLU A 21 17.87 6.79 -13.91
C GLU A 21 19.12 6.07 -13.36
N GLN A 22 19.95 6.75 -12.56
CA GLN A 22 21.11 6.14 -11.93
C GLN A 22 20.72 5.02 -10.97
N LEU A 23 19.67 5.21 -10.16
CA LEU A 23 19.20 4.19 -9.23
C LEU A 23 18.66 2.96 -9.99
N LYS A 24 17.91 3.17 -11.07
CA LYS A 24 17.40 2.09 -11.93
C LYS A 24 18.49 1.34 -12.67
N ALA A 25 19.54 2.04 -13.11
CA ALA A 25 20.70 1.41 -13.72
C ALA A 25 21.49 0.55 -12.72
N ALA A 26 21.58 0.96 -11.46
CA ALA A 26 22.23 0.19 -10.40
C ALA A 26 21.45 -1.07 -9.99
N PHE A 27 20.11 -1.02 -10.04
CA PHE A 27 19.22 -2.14 -9.71
C PHE A 27 18.16 -2.32 -10.81
N PRO A 28 18.54 -2.90 -11.97
CA PRO A 28 17.67 -3.01 -13.13
C PRO A 28 16.62 -4.11 -12.97
N LEU A 29 15.52 -3.96 -13.69
CA LEU A 29 14.56 -5.03 -13.94
C LEU A 29 14.94 -5.78 -15.22
N SER A 30 14.74 -7.09 -15.22
CA SER A 30 14.72 -7.89 -16.45
C SER A 30 13.36 -7.79 -17.14
N LEU A 31 13.32 -8.04 -18.46
CA LEU A 31 12.08 -8.06 -19.23
C LEU A 31 11.03 -9.05 -18.66
N ALA A 32 11.49 -10.16 -18.09
CA ALA A 32 10.60 -11.13 -17.45
C ALA A 32 9.93 -10.55 -16.19
N GLN A 33 10.69 -9.80 -15.38
CA GLN A 33 10.15 -9.14 -14.19
C GLN A 33 9.20 -8.00 -14.57
N GLU A 34 9.51 -7.22 -15.61
CA GLU A 34 8.60 -6.19 -16.13
C GLU A 34 7.27 -6.81 -16.60
N ALA A 35 7.33 -7.91 -17.34
CA ALA A 35 6.14 -8.63 -17.79
C ALA A 35 5.32 -9.19 -16.62
N GLN A 36 5.99 -9.73 -15.59
CA GLN A 36 5.34 -10.21 -14.36
C GLN A 36 4.60 -9.07 -13.65
N ILE A 37 5.25 -7.91 -13.45
CA ILE A 37 4.62 -6.75 -12.80
C ILE A 37 3.42 -6.24 -13.63
N ALA A 38 3.57 -6.17 -14.96
CA ALA A 38 2.50 -5.76 -15.86
C ALA A 38 1.30 -6.72 -15.78
N GLN A 39 1.55 -8.04 -15.77
CA GLN A 39 0.52 -9.05 -15.58
C GLN A 39 -0.19 -8.88 -14.23
N SER A 40 0.57 -8.68 -13.15
CA SER A 40 0.01 -8.45 -11.82
C SER A 40 -0.88 -7.21 -11.75
N ARG A 41 -0.48 -6.11 -12.39
CA ARG A 41 -1.31 -4.91 -12.51
C ARG A 41 -2.61 -5.19 -13.27
N GLY A 42 -2.54 -5.96 -14.35
CA GLY A 42 -3.71 -6.40 -15.12
C GLY A 42 -4.70 -7.19 -14.28
N ILE A 43 -4.21 -8.19 -13.54
CA ILE A 43 -5.03 -9.01 -12.63
C ILE A 43 -5.71 -8.13 -11.57
N ILE A 44 -4.97 -7.22 -10.93
CA ILE A 44 -5.52 -6.34 -9.90
C ILE A 44 -6.59 -5.41 -10.49
N SER A 45 -6.36 -4.86 -11.69
CA SER A 45 -7.36 -4.09 -12.43
C SER A 45 -8.61 -4.91 -12.77
N ASP A 46 -8.45 -6.20 -13.09
CA ASP A 46 -9.57 -7.11 -13.37
C ASP A 46 -10.37 -7.43 -12.11
N ILE A 47 -9.71 -7.62 -10.95
CA ILE A 47 -10.40 -7.79 -9.66
C ILE A 47 -11.19 -6.52 -9.30
N ILE A 48 -10.57 -5.34 -9.41
CA ILE A 48 -11.25 -4.05 -9.14
C ILE A 48 -12.43 -3.85 -10.08
N ALA A 49 -12.29 -4.23 -11.35
CA ALA A 49 -13.38 -4.18 -12.31
C ALA A 49 -14.31 -5.41 -12.26
N GLY A 50 -14.18 -6.27 -11.25
CA GLY A 50 -14.91 -7.54 -11.07
C GLY A 50 -15.05 -8.39 -12.33
N ARG A 51 -13.99 -8.46 -13.13
CA ARG A 51 -13.78 -9.44 -14.21
C ARG A 51 -13.02 -10.67 -13.73
N ASP A 52 -12.30 -10.54 -12.62
CA ASP A 52 -11.70 -11.64 -11.88
C ASP A 52 -12.44 -11.79 -10.54
N PRO A 53 -12.96 -12.99 -10.20
CA PRO A 53 -13.77 -13.18 -8.99
C PRO A 53 -12.95 -13.18 -7.70
N ARG A 54 -11.62 -13.34 -7.79
CA ARG A 54 -10.75 -13.54 -6.63
C ARG A 54 -10.76 -12.33 -5.70
N LEU A 55 -10.53 -12.58 -4.42
CA LEU A 55 -10.38 -11.53 -3.42
C LEU A 55 -8.93 -11.01 -3.43
N LEU A 56 -8.74 -9.71 -3.65
CA LEU A 56 -7.44 -9.06 -3.52
C LEU A 56 -7.05 -8.96 -2.04
N VAL A 57 -5.88 -9.42 -1.66
CA VAL A 57 -5.41 -9.31 -0.27
C VAL A 57 -4.05 -8.62 -0.23
N VAL A 58 -4.03 -7.39 0.29
CA VAL A 58 -2.79 -6.63 0.54
C VAL A 58 -2.34 -6.92 1.96
N CYS A 59 -1.31 -7.76 2.12
CA CYS A 59 -0.90 -8.26 3.43
C CYS A 59 0.62 -8.20 3.61
N GLY A 60 1.06 -7.79 4.80
CA GLY A 60 2.48 -7.69 5.14
C GLY A 60 2.75 -6.67 6.25
N PRO A 61 4.02 -6.37 6.54
CA PRO A 61 4.39 -5.52 7.67
C PRO A 61 3.78 -4.12 7.60
N CYS A 62 3.49 -3.52 8.75
CA CYS A 62 3.04 -2.11 8.82
C CYS A 62 4.05 -1.19 8.12
N SER A 63 5.33 -1.35 8.45
CA SER A 63 6.47 -0.77 7.74
C SER A 63 7.68 -1.71 7.80
N ILE A 64 8.53 -1.67 6.78
CA ILE A 64 9.76 -2.46 6.69
C ILE A 64 10.92 -1.63 7.22
N HIS A 65 11.59 -2.13 8.25
CA HIS A 65 12.81 -1.55 8.83
C HIS A 65 14.04 -2.46 8.67
N ASP A 66 13.83 -3.74 8.36
CA ASP A 66 14.88 -4.74 8.19
C ASP A 66 14.63 -5.58 6.92
N PRO A 67 15.43 -5.39 5.85
CA PRO A 67 15.30 -6.13 4.60
C PRO A 67 15.36 -7.66 4.76
N GLU A 68 16.17 -8.19 5.67
CA GLU A 68 16.32 -9.64 5.84
C GLU A 68 15.02 -10.28 6.38
N THR A 69 14.41 -9.66 7.39
CA THR A 69 13.10 -10.11 7.89
C THR A 69 12.01 -9.99 6.81
N ALA A 70 12.06 -8.97 5.96
CA ALA A 70 11.11 -8.80 4.86
C ALA A 70 11.27 -9.92 3.81
N LEU A 71 12.50 -10.30 3.48
CA LEU A 71 12.78 -11.44 2.58
C LEU A 71 12.34 -12.77 3.18
N GLU A 72 12.54 -12.99 4.48
CA GLU A 72 12.01 -14.19 5.14
C GLU A 72 10.49 -14.24 5.08
N TYR A 73 9.82 -13.15 5.46
CA TYR A 73 8.36 -13.03 5.36
C TYR A 73 7.88 -13.33 3.95
N ALA A 74 8.55 -12.76 2.94
CA ALA A 74 8.24 -12.97 1.53
C ALA A 74 8.34 -14.43 1.09
N ARG A 75 9.32 -15.21 1.61
CA ARG A 75 9.45 -16.63 1.28
C ARG A 75 8.26 -17.42 1.77
N ARG A 76 7.82 -17.15 3.01
CA ARG A 76 6.63 -17.78 3.59
C ARG A 76 5.36 -17.32 2.85
N PHE A 77 5.25 -16.02 2.56
CA PHE A 77 4.13 -15.41 1.83
C PHE A 77 3.98 -15.97 0.41
N LYS A 78 5.07 -16.18 -0.32
CA LYS A 78 5.07 -16.77 -1.65
C LYS A 78 4.52 -18.21 -1.64
N ALA A 79 4.94 -19.02 -0.68
CA ALA A 79 4.46 -20.40 -0.58
C ALA A 79 2.93 -20.42 -0.37
N LEU A 80 2.44 -19.62 0.58
CA LEU A 80 1.01 -19.47 0.83
C LEU A 80 0.25 -18.92 -0.39
N ALA A 81 0.79 -17.90 -1.06
CA ALA A 81 0.18 -17.29 -2.24
C ALA A 81 -0.06 -18.30 -3.37
N ALA A 82 0.84 -19.26 -3.56
CA ALA A 82 0.65 -20.33 -4.55
C ALA A 82 -0.52 -21.25 -4.17
N GLU A 83 -0.64 -21.59 -2.88
CA GLU A 83 -1.66 -22.51 -2.37
C GLU A 83 -3.09 -21.96 -2.42
N VAL A 84 -3.27 -20.65 -2.21
CA VAL A 84 -4.61 -20.01 -2.16
C VAL A 84 -5.01 -19.28 -3.45
N SER A 85 -4.22 -19.46 -4.52
CA SER A 85 -4.24 -18.62 -5.73
C SER A 85 -5.52 -18.67 -6.57
N ASP A 86 -6.34 -19.69 -6.38
CA ASP A 86 -7.64 -19.91 -7.04
C ASP A 86 -8.76 -19.03 -6.47
N SER A 87 -8.68 -18.63 -5.19
CA SER A 87 -9.66 -17.76 -4.55
C SER A 87 -9.11 -16.41 -4.12
N LEU A 88 -7.83 -16.35 -3.74
CA LEU A 88 -7.18 -15.13 -3.24
C LEU A 88 -6.05 -14.71 -4.16
N TYR A 89 -5.97 -13.41 -4.45
CA TYR A 89 -4.82 -12.82 -5.11
C TYR A 89 -4.00 -12.03 -4.09
N LEU A 90 -2.93 -12.64 -3.60
CA LEU A 90 -2.09 -12.08 -2.53
C LEU A 90 -1.09 -11.08 -3.10
N VAL A 91 -1.04 -9.88 -2.51
CA VAL A 91 -0.09 -8.82 -2.82
C VAL A 91 0.66 -8.44 -1.55
N MET A 92 1.99 -8.53 -1.58
CA MET A 92 2.80 -8.24 -0.40
C MET A 92 2.80 -6.74 -0.14
N ARG A 93 2.44 -6.35 1.09
CA ARG A 93 2.55 -4.97 1.57
C ARG A 93 4.01 -4.63 1.86
N VAL A 94 4.57 -3.68 1.13
CA VAL A 94 5.98 -3.23 1.22
C VAL A 94 6.01 -1.71 1.42
N TYR A 95 5.76 -1.29 2.66
CA TYR A 95 5.70 0.13 3.03
C TYR A 95 6.98 0.49 3.76
N PHE A 96 7.65 1.57 3.36
CA PHE A 96 8.92 1.97 3.96
C PHE A 96 8.77 2.98 5.09
N GLU A 97 7.64 3.67 5.16
CA GLU A 97 7.39 4.70 6.15
C GLU A 97 5.96 4.60 6.68
N LYS A 98 5.78 5.02 7.93
CA LYS A 98 4.48 5.32 8.51
C LYS A 98 4.36 6.83 8.71
N PRO A 99 3.41 7.53 8.06
CA PRO A 99 3.19 8.95 8.29
C PRO A 99 2.83 9.22 9.75
N ARG A 100 3.54 10.15 10.41
CA ARG A 100 3.31 10.52 11.81
C ARG A 100 3.24 12.03 12.00
N THR A 101 2.40 12.46 12.95
CA THR A 101 2.30 13.85 13.42
C THR A 101 3.19 14.12 14.63
N THR A 102 3.79 13.09 15.21
CA THR A 102 4.74 13.14 16.32
C THR A 102 6.15 12.80 15.83
N VAL A 103 7.17 13.14 16.63
CA VAL A 103 8.56 12.74 16.39
C VAL A 103 8.68 11.21 16.47
N GLY A 104 9.56 10.63 15.65
CA GLY A 104 9.84 9.21 15.56
C GLY A 104 10.58 8.87 14.27
N TRP A 105 11.08 7.64 14.14
CA TRP A 105 11.74 7.10 12.94
C TRP A 105 11.03 7.47 11.63
N LYS A 106 11.78 7.84 10.58
CA LYS A 106 11.22 8.40 9.34
C LYS A 106 11.06 7.38 8.22
N GLY A 107 11.25 6.11 8.52
CA GLY A 107 11.15 5.03 7.54
C GLY A 107 12.48 4.67 6.91
N LEU A 108 12.53 3.52 6.25
CA LEU A 108 13.76 2.92 5.72
C LEU A 108 14.41 3.76 4.63
N ILE A 109 13.61 4.45 3.82
CA ILE A 109 14.15 5.35 2.78
C ILE A 109 14.80 6.56 3.43
N ASN A 110 14.13 7.18 4.40
CA ASN A 110 14.63 8.43 4.98
C ASN A 110 15.75 8.21 5.99
N ASP A 111 15.71 7.14 6.77
CA ASP A 111 16.64 6.86 7.87
C ASP A 111 16.91 5.33 7.96
N PRO A 112 17.68 4.75 7.02
CA PRO A 112 17.87 3.30 6.91
C PRO A 112 18.62 2.67 8.09
N HIS A 113 19.42 3.48 8.79
CA HIS A 113 20.23 3.05 9.92
C HIS A 113 19.46 3.13 11.25
N MET A 114 18.31 3.83 11.28
CA MET A 114 17.50 4.10 12.46
C MET A 114 18.27 4.87 13.55
N ASP A 115 19.18 5.75 13.13
CA ASP A 115 20.06 6.52 14.00
C ASP A 115 19.90 8.04 13.81
N GLY A 116 18.96 8.46 12.94
CA GLY A 116 18.72 9.87 12.63
C GLY A 116 19.76 10.50 11.72
N SER A 117 20.61 9.71 11.06
CA SER A 117 21.60 10.18 10.06
C SER A 117 20.95 10.77 8.81
N PHE A 118 19.73 10.36 8.49
CA PHE A 118 19.03 10.70 7.26
C PHE A 118 19.80 10.36 5.98
N ASP A 119 20.47 9.21 5.92
CA ASP A 119 21.13 8.73 4.69
C ASP A 119 20.10 8.25 3.64
N VAL A 120 19.45 9.22 3.00
CA VAL A 120 18.37 8.98 2.04
C VAL A 120 18.88 8.24 0.80
N GLU A 121 20.11 8.50 0.36
CA GLU A 121 20.64 7.82 -0.81
C GLU A 121 20.91 6.33 -0.53
N ALA A 122 21.46 5.99 0.64
CA ALA A 122 21.57 4.60 1.06
C ALA A 122 20.18 3.96 1.22
N GLY A 123 19.22 4.68 1.79
CA GLY A 123 17.84 4.20 1.95
C GLY A 123 17.16 3.90 0.63
N LEU A 124 17.33 4.74 -0.41
CA LEU A 124 16.83 4.49 -1.76
C LEU A 124 17.46 3.23 -2.39
N LYS A 125 18.78 3.04 -2.22
CA LYS A 125 19.49 1.85 -2.71
C LYS A 125 18.98 0.57 -2.03
N ILE A 126 18.88 0.59 -0.71
CA ILE A 126 18.37 -0.54 0.10
C ILE A 126 16.92 -0.87 -0.30
N ALA A 127 16.05 0.14 -0.37
CA ALA A 127 14.65 -0.04 -0.73
C ALA A 127 14.50 -0.63 -2.14
N ARG A 128 15.21 -0.09 -3.14
CA ARG A 128 15.12 -0.61 -4.51
C ARG A 128 15.68 -2.02 -4.63
N GLN A 129 16.82 -2.31 -4.01
CA GLN A 129 17.39 -3.65 -4.00
C GLN A 129 16.39 -4.67 -3.42
N LEU A 130 15.82 -4.38 -2.25
CA LEU A 130 14.82 -5.24 -1.62
C LEU A 130 13.63 -5.48 -2.56
N LEU A 131 13.09 -4.42 -3.19
CA LEU A 131 11.97 -4.54 -4.12
C LEU A 131 12.30 -5.43 -5.32
N VAL A 132 13.49 -5.26 -5.92
CA VAL A 132 13.95 -6.11 -7.04
C VAL A 132 14.05 -7.57 -6.61
N GLU A 133 14.57 -7.85 -5.41
CA GLU A 133 14.65 -9.20 -4.87
C GLU A 133 13.26 -9.81 -4.64
N LEU A 134 12.32 -9.05 -4.08
CA LEU A 134 10.93 -9.48 -3.87
C LEU A 134 10.20 -9.74 -5.21
N VAL A 135 10.40 -8.90 -6.22
CA VAL A 135 9.87 -9.14 -7.57
C VAL A 135 10.50 -10.37 -8.20
N ASN A 136 11.81 -10.57 -8.03
CA ASN A 136 12.52 -11.78 -8.50
C ASN A 136 11.97 -13.06 -7.85
N MET A 137 11.42 -12.96 -6.64
CA MET A 137 10.71 -14.07 -6.01
C MET A 137 9.34 -14.35 -6.64
N GLY A 138 8.84 -13.55 -7.57
CA GLY A 138 7.54 -13.75 -8.21
C GLY A 138 6.38 -13.04 -7.51
N LEU A 139 6.65 -12.16 -6.54
CA LEU A 139 5.60 -11.53 -5.74
C LEU A 139 5.13 -10.20 -6.35
N PRO A 140 3.81 -9.95 -6.44
CA PRO A 140 3.29 -8.61 -6.64
C PRO A 140 3.41 -7.79 -5.35
N LEU A 141 3.81 -6.53 -5.48
CA LEU A 141 4.12 -5.65 -4.35
C LEU A 141 3.15 -4.46 -4.28
N ALA A 142 2.79 -4.06 -3.06
CA ALA A 142 1.93 -2.94 -2.73
C ALA A 142 2.68 -1.88 -1.91
N THR A 143 2.45 -0.61 -2.21
CA THR A 143 3.01 0.52 -1.44
C THR A 143 1.97 1.57 -1.10
N GLU A 144 2.38 2.63 -0.39
CA GLU A 144 1.63 3.87 -0.22
C GLU A 144 2.43 5.02 -0.79
N ALA A 145 1.82 5.80 -1.68
CA ALA A 145 2.47 6.93 -2.31
C ALA A 145 2.36 8.15 -1.40
N LEU A 146 3.44 8.43 -0.66
CA LEU A 146 3.52 9.48 0.36
C LEU A 146 4.03 10.82 -0.16
N ASP A 147 4.77 10.80 -1.26
CA ASP A 147 5.33 12.00 -1.89
C ASP A 147 5.37 11.83 -3.42
N PRO A 148 5.36 12.94 -4.18
CA PRO A 148 5.30 12.90 -5.65
C PRO A 148 6.59 12.48 -6.35
N ASN A 149 7.72 12.37 -5.64
CA ASN A 149 9.03 12.08 -6.24
C ASN A 149 9.38 10.58 -6.15
N SER A 150 9.07 9.92 -5.04
CA SER A 150 9.33 8.49 -4.82
C SER A 150 8.85 7.57 -5.95
N PRO A 151 7.67 7.79 -6.60
CA PRO A 151 7.24 6.99 -7.73
C PRO A 151 8.23 6.98 -8.92
N GLN A 152 9.01 8.04 -9.13
CA GLN A 152 10.01 8.07 -10.20
C GLN A 152 11.15 7.09 -9.94
N TYR A 153 11.50 6.86 -8.67
CA TYR A 153 12.58 5.97 -8.22
C TYR A 153 12.15 4.51 -8.12
N LEU A 154 10.94 4.24 -7.62
CA LEU A 154 10.52 2.90 -7.20
C LEU A 154 9.19 2.43 -7.84
N GLY A 155 8.45 3.32 -8.52
CA GLY A 155 7.10 3.05 -9.01
C GLY A 155 7.01 1.92 -10.04
N ASP A 156 8.10 1.63 -10.73
CA ASP A 156 8.22 0.52 -11.70
C ASP A 156 8.07 -0.86 -11.02
N LEU A 157 8.32 -0.97 -9.72
CA LEU A 157 8.36 -2.25 -8.98
C LEU A 157 7.04 -2.63 -8.30
N PHE A 158 6.06 -1.73 -8.27
CA PHE A 158 4.79 -1.95 -7.57
C PHE A 158 3.66 -2.36 -8.51
N SER A 159 2.83 -3.29 -8.04
CA SER A 159 1.62 -3.76 -8.72
C SER A 159 0.33 -3.09 -8.22
N TRP A 160 0.38 -2.43 -7.06
CA TRP A 160 -0.74 -1.69 -6.47
C TRP A 160 -0.22 -0.57 -5.56
N SER A 161 -0.98 0.51 -5.41
CA SER A 161 -0.64 1.61 -4.50
C SER A 161 -1.84 2.07 -3.67
N ALA A 162 -1.58 2.57 -2.47
CA ALA A 162 -2.55 3.33 -1.68
C ALA A 162 -2.26 4.83 -1.73
N ILE A 163 -3.32 5.62 -1.57
CA ILE A 163 -3.25 7.00 -1.07
C ILE A 163 -3.81 7.02 0.35
N GLY A 164 -3.01 7.54 1.28
CA GLY A 164 -3.30 7.53 2.71
C GLY A 164 -4.42 8.49 3.11
N ALA A 165 -5.07 8.19 4.24
CA ALA A 165 -6.22 8.97 4.74
C ALA A 165 -5.93 10.47 4.95
N ARG A 166 -4.66 10.83 5.20
CA ARG A 166 -4.21 12.23 5.39
C ARG A 166 -3.87 12.95 4.08
N THR A 167 -3.68 12.20 2.99
CA THR A 167 -3.27 12.72 1.68
C THR A 167 -4.33 12.51 0.61
N THR A 168 -5.38 11.71 0.86
CA THR A 168 -6.53 11.53 -0.03
C THR A 168 -7.20 12.86 -0.41
N GLU A 169 -7.17 13.86 0.48
CA GLU A 169 -7.70 15.21 0.21
C GLU A 169 -6.73 16.14 -0.52
N SER A 170 -5.45 15.78 -0.59
CA SER A 170 -4.41 16.60 -1.22
C SER A 170 -4.54 16.56 -2.73
N GLN A 171 -4.62 17.74 -3.35
CA GLN A 171 -4.63 17.88 -4.81
C GLN A 171 -3.38 17.25 -5.45
N THR A 172 -2.20 17.54 -4.93
CA THR A 172 -0.93 16.97 -5.43
C THR A 172 -0.94 15.45 -5.46
N HIS A 173 -1.54 14.81 -4.44
CA HIS A 173 -1.62 13.36 -4.39
C HIS A 173 -2.65 12.78 -5.36
N ARG A 174 -3.77 13.50 -5.61
CA ARG A 174 -4.76 13.11 -6.61
C ARG A 174 -4.20 13.23 -8.03
N GLU A 175 -3.48 14.31 -8.31
CA GLU A 175 -2.77 14.54 -9.57
C GLU A 175 -1.69 13.48 -9.79
N MET A 176 -0.87 13.18 -8.77
CA MET A 176 0.08 12.07 -8.81
C MET A 176 -0.61 10.74 -9.08
N ALA A 177 -1.68 10.41 -8.35
CA ALA A 177 -2.41 9.16 -8.49
C ALA A 177 -2.98 8.95 -9.92
N SER A 178 -3.33 10.05 -10.60
CA SER A 178 -3.79 10.01 -12.00
C SER A 178 -2.71 9.57 -13.00
N GLY A 179 -1.43 9.65 -12.63
CA GLY A 179 -0.28 9.25 -13.45
C GLY A 179 0.40 7.97 -12.98
N LEU A 180 -0.02 7.38 -11.85
CA LEU A 180 0.50 6.12 -11.36
C LEU A 180 0.14 4.97 -12.33
N SER A 181 1.11 4.12 -12.64
CA SER A 181 0.97 3.04 -13.62
C SER A 181 0.28 1.78 -13.10
N MET A 182 -0.07 1.76 -11.81
CA MET A 182 -0.73 0.66 -11.12
C MET A 182 -2.11 1.10 -10.60
N PRO A 183 -3.01 0.17 -10.27
CA PRO A 183 -4.26 0.49 -9.59
C PRO A 183 -4.04 1.16 -8.23
N VAL A 184 -4.97 2.04 -7.85
CA VAL A 184 -4.83 2.90 -6.67
C VAL A 184 -6.04 2.79 -5.73
N GLY A 185 -5.78 2.44 -4.47
CA GLY A 185 -6.79 2.49 -3.41
C GLY A 185 -6.75 3.79 -2.63
N PHE A 186 -7.90 4.45 -2.45
CA PHE A 186 -8.03 5.70 -1.70
C PHE A 186 -8.65 5.45 -0.34
N LYS A 187 -7.89 5.70 0.74
CA LYS A 187 -8.41 5.57 2.11
C LYS A 187 -9.44 6.66 2.41
N ASN A 188 -10.55 6.28 3.07
CA ASN A 188 -11.48 7.25 3.66
C ASN A 188 -10.77 8.19 4.64
N GLY A 189 -11.35 9.37 4.86
CA GLY A 189 -10.80 10.39 5.77
C GLY A 189 -10.62 9.86 7.19
N THR A 190 -9.70 10.45 7.97
CA THR A 190 -9.40 9.98 9.34
C THR A 190 -10.59 10.05 10.30
N ASP A 191 -11.59 10.85 9.97
CA ASP A 191 -12.86 10.97 10.68
C ASP A 191 -13.92 9.94 10.25
N GLY A 192 -13.71 9.24 9.13
CA GLY A 192 -14.65 8.30 8.52
C GLY A 192 -15.21 8.77 7.17
N SER A 193 -14.89 9.99 6.70
CA SER A 193 -15.47 10.58 5.49
C SER A 193 -15.17 9.76 4.21
N LEU A 194 -16.23 9.23 3.59
CA LEU A 194 -16.18 8.51 2.30
C LEU A 194 -16.07 9.47 1.12
N ALA A 195 -16.73 10.64 1.20
CA ALA A 195 -16.68 11.67 0.17
C ALA A 195 -15.24 12.06 -0.20
N THR A 196 -14.33 12.09 0.78
CA THR A 196 -12.90 12.33 0.58
C THR A 196 -12.29 11.34 -0.42
N ALA A 197 -12.52 10.04 -0.21
CA ALA A 197 -12.01 8.97 -1.08
C ALA A 197 -12.70 8.94 -2.44
N ILE A 198 -14.03 9.09 -2.48
CA ILE A 198 -14.82 9.09 -3.71
C ILE A 198 -14.39 10.25 -4.62
N ASN A 199 -14.21 11.45 -4.07
CA ASN A 199 -13.75 12.60 -4.82
C ASN A 199 -12.31 12.44 -5.32
N ALA A 200 -11.43 11.84 -4.51
CA ALA A 200 -10.07 11.55 -4.91
C ALA A 200 -10.01 10.55 -6.08
N MET A 201 -10.83 9.49 -6.01
CA MET A 201 -10.95 8.50 -7.07
C MET A 201 -11.45 9.12 -8.39
N ARG A 202 -12.49 9.96 -8.33
CA ARG A 202 -12.99 10.69 -9.50
C ARG A 202 -11.95 11.65 -10.08
N ALA A 203 -11.24 12.37 -9.23
CA ALA A 203 -10.20 13.28 -9.66
C ALA A 203 -9.05 12.51 -10.33
N ALA A 204 -8.56 11.43 -9.72
CA ALA A 204 -7.48 10.63 -10.27
C ALA A 204 -7.84 9.97 -11.62
N ALA A 205 -9.11 9.69 -11.87
CA ALA A 205 -9.58 9.17 -13.16
C ALA A 205 -9.52 10.18 -14.33
N GLN A 206 -9.23 11.46 -14.06
CA GLN A 206 -9.13 12.52 -15.08
C GLN A 206 -7.68 12.84 -15.44
N PRO A 207 -7.42 13.38 -16.65
CA PRO A 207 -6.12 13.96 -16.99
C PRO A 207 -5.75 15.15 -16.10
N HIS A 208 -4.49 15.24 -15.68
CA HIS A 208 -3.94 16.35 -14.89
C HIS A 208 -2.62 16.86 -15.46
N ARG A 209 -2.19 18.03 -14.96
CA ARG A 209 -0.83 18.54 -15.13
C ARG A 209 -0.28 18.99 -13.78
N PHE A 210 0.89 18.51 -13.41
CA PHE A 210 1.51 18.86 -12.13
C PHE A 210 3.03 18.91 -12.24
N VAL A 211 3.67 19.60 -11.30
CA VAL A 211 5.13 19.70 -11.23
C VAL A 211 5.68 18.48 -10.49
N GLY A 212 6.62 17.78 -11.12
CA GLY A 212 7.35 16.64 -10.53
C GLY A 212 8.79 16.62 -11.02
N ILE A 213 9.43 15.44 -11.00
CA ILE A 213 10.76 15.23 -11.58
C ILE A 213 10.72 14.25 -12.74
N ASN A 214 11.62 14.43 -13.72
CA ASN A 214 11.89 13.44 -14.76
C ASN A 214 12.92 12.39 -14.27
N GLN A 215 13.24 11.41 -15.12
CA GLN A 215 14.18 10.34 -14.78
C GLN A 215 15.63 10.84 -14.55
N ALA A 216 15.99 12.01 -15.10
CA ALA A 216 17.27 12.68 -14.87
C ALA A 216 17.28 13.56 -13.60
N GLY A 217 16.21 13.52 -12.78
CA GLY A 217 16.09 14.28 -11.54
C GLY A 217 15.79 15.78 -11.73
N GLN A 218 15.46 16.21 -12.95
CA GLN A 218 15.13 17.61 -13.24
C GLN A 218 13.65 17.88 -12.99
N VAL A 219 13.33 19.08 -12.50
CA VAL A 219 11.94 19.53 -12.35
C VAL A 219 11.26 19.58 -13.72
N ALA A 220 10.09 18.96 -13.83
CA ALA A 220 9.34 18.83 -15.07
C ALA A 220 7.83 19.03 -14.84
N LEU A 221 7.15 19.58 -15.86
CA LEU A 221 5.69 19.55 -15.92
C LEU A 221 5.26 18.20 -16.47
N LEU A 222 4.62 17.39 -15.63
CA LEU A 222 4.10 16.08 -15.99
C LEU A 222 2.65 16.22 -16.43
N GLN A 223 2.25 15.51 -17.49
CA GLN A 223 0.87 15.42 -17.96
C GLN A 223 0.41 13.97 -17.90
N THR A 224 -0.75 13.72 -17.28
CA THR A 224 -1.31 12.38 -17.10
C THR A 224 -2.52 12.15 -18.00
N GLN A 225 -2.88 10.89 -18.20
CA GLN A 225 -4.08 10.50 -18.95
C GLN A 225 -5.29 10.24 -18.03
N GLY A 226 -5.09 10.25 -16.71
CA GLY A 226 -6.04 9.73 -15.74
C GLY A 226 -5.81 8.24 -15.47
N ASN A 227 -6.14 7.82 -14.25
CA ASN A 227 -6.07 6.44 -13.79
C ASN A 227 -7.48 5.91 -13.49
N PRO A 228 -8.06 5.09 -14.38
CA PRO A 228 -9.42 4.57 -14.20
C PRO A 228 -9.49 3.41 -13.19
N HIS A 229 -8.36 2.90 -12.71
CA HIS A 229 -8.27 1.71 -11.85
C HIS A 229 -8.23 2.10 -10.37
N GLY A 230 -9.15 2.96 -9.95
CA GLY A 230 -9.31 3.42 -8.58
C GLY A 230 -10.32 2.59 -7.79
N HIS A 231 -10.13 2.47 -6.48
CA HIS A 231 -11.13 1.90 -5.57
C HIS A 231 -11.08 2.57 -4.18
N VAL A 232 -12.12 2.38 -3.36
CA VAL A 232 -12.17 2.90 -1.98
C VAL A 232 -11.52 1.92 -1.01
N ILE A 233 -10.87 2.43 0.04
CA ILE A 233 -10.40 1.63 1.19
C ILE A 233 -11.12 2.12 2.46
N LEU A 234 -11.94 1.24 3.05
CA LEU A 234 -12.60 1.43 4.34
C LEU A 234 -11.63 1.06 5.47
N ARG A 235 -11.23 2.03 6.29
CA ARG A 235 -10.17 1.89 7.31
C ARG A 235 -10.55 2.37 8.71
N GLY A 236 -11.84 2.56 8.93
CA GLY A 236 -12.45 3.16 10.11
C GLY A 236 -12.33 4.68 10.13
N GLY A 237 -12.80 5.27 11.21
CA GLY A 237 -12.72 6.70 11.51
C GLY A 237 -12.83 6.91 13.01
N LYS A 238 -13.85 7.64 13.45
CA LYS A 238 -14.22 7.70 14.89
C LYS A 238 -14.74 6.35 15.42
N ALA A 239 -15.33 5.55 14.55
CA ALA A 239 -15.72 4.17 14.78
C ALA A 239 -15.22 3.30 13.62
N PRO A 240 -15.15 1.97 13.79
CA PRO A 240 -14.97 1.04 12.67
C PRO A 240 -16.05 1.23 11.59
N ASN A 241 -15.71 0.99 10.33
CA ASN A 241 -16.60 1.12 9.18
C ASN A 241 -16.56 -0.11 8.24
N TYR A 242 -16.53 -1.31 8.81
CA TYR A 242 -16.49 -2.58 8.07
C TYR A 242 -17.79 -3.38 8.15
N SER A 243 -18.80 -2.89 8.88
CA SER A 243 -20.06 -3.62 9.05
C SER A 243 -20.88 -3.65 7.76
N PRO A 244 -21.86 -4.56 7.63
CA PRO A 244 -22.76 -4.59 6.47
C PRO A 244 -23.44 -3.24 6.19
N ALA A 245 -23.78 -2.48 7.24
CA ALA A 245 -24.40 -1.16 7.09
C ALA A 245 -23.41 -0.12 6.54
N ASP A 246 -22.14 -0.18 6.97
CA ASP A 246 -21.10 0.74 6.48
C ASP A 246 -20.75 0.45 5.02
N VAL A 247 -20.66 -0.83 4.65
CA VAL A 247 -20.42 -1.26 3.27
C VAL A 247 -21.57 -0.82 2.37
N ALA A 248 -22.82 -1.06 2.77
CA ALA A 248 -24.00 -0.63 2.02
C ALA A 248 -24.08 0.90 1.85
N GLN A 249 -23.68 1.66 2.89
CA GLN A 249 -23.60 3.11 2.79
C GLN A 249 -22.52 3.55 1.79
N CYS A 250 -21.36 2.90 1.79
CA CYS A 250 -20.30 3.16 0.83
C CYS A 250 -20.72 2.83 -0.61
N GLU A 251 -21.39 1.69 -0.82
CA GLU A 251 -21.95 1.31 -2.12
C GLU A 251 -22.89 2.41 -2.64
N LYS A 252 -23.85 2.82 -1.82
CA LYS A 252 -24.82 3.87 -2.16
C LYS A 252 -24.15 5.19 -2.53
N GLU A 253 -23.15 5.64 -1.76
CA GLU A 253 -22.45 6.90 -2.05
C GLU A 253 -21.62 6.81 -3.34
N MET A 254 -20.98 5.66 -3.61
CA MET A 254 -20.26 5.43 -4.86
C MET A 254 -21.22 5.44 -6.07
N GLU A 255 -22.36 4.76 -5.97
CA GLU A 255 -23.38 4.73 -7.02
C GLU A 255 -23.96 6.14 -7.29
N GLN A 256 -24.26 6.90 -6.23
CA GLN A 256 -24.70 8.29 -6.35
C GLN A 256 -23.66 9.19 -7.03
N ALA A 257 -22.38 8.86 -6.89
CA ALA A 257 -21.28 9.52 -7.59
C ALA A 257 -21.05 9.00 -9.03
N GLY A 258 -21.88 8.07 -9.52
CA GLY A 258 -21.78 7.48 -10.85
C GLY A 258 -20.65 6.45 -10.99
N LEU A 259 -20.22 5.86 -9.88
CA LEU A 259 -19.10 4.92 -9.83
C LEU A 259 -19.61 3.51 -9.52
N ARG A 260 -18.95 2.50 -10.08
CA ARG A 260 -19.18 1.11 -9.67
C ARG A 260 -18.63 0.92 -8.25
N PRO A 261 -19.41 0.38 -7.31
CA PRO A 261 -18.89 0.02 -6.00
C PRO A 261 -17.76 -1.00 -6.10
N SER A 262 -16.60 -0.64 -5.58
CA SER A 262 -15.40 -1.47 -5.53
C SER A 262 -14.61 -1.01 -4.32
N LEU A 263 -14.58 -1.84 -3.29
CA LEU A 263 -14.08 -1.46 -1.99
C LEU A 263 -13.21 -2.54 -1.35
N MET A 264 -12.15 -2.07 -0.71
CA MET A 264 -11.25 -2.87 0.10
C MET A 264 -11.48 -2.52 1.57
N VAL A 265 -11.49 -3.51 2.44
CA VAL A 265 -11.57 -3.29 3.90
C VAL A 265 -10.19 -3.47 4.52
N ASP A 266 -9.68 -2.42 5.16
CA ASP A 266 -8.47 -2.46 6.00
C ASP A 266 -8.86 -3.02 7.36
N CYS A 267 -8.38 -4.22 7.66
CA CYS A 267 -8.68 -4.94 8.90
C CYS A 267 -7.97 -4.35 10.12
N SER A 268 -6.94 -3.53 9.92
CA SER A 268 -6.15 -2.91 10.97
C SER A 268 -6.71 -1.53 11.37
N HIS A 269 -5.84 -0.66 11.87
CA HIS A 269 -6.10 0.76 12.04
C HIS A 269 -7.40 1.11 12.79
N GLY A 270 -8.28 1.92 12.20
CA GLY A 270 -9.53 2.34 12.83
C GLY A 270 -10.52 1.19 12.96
N ASN A 271 -10.48 0.22 12.05
CA ASN A 271 -11.37 -0.93 12.09
C ASN A 271 -11.01 -1.92 13.19
N SER A 272 -9.72 -2.07 13.49
CA SER A 272 -9.26 -2.86 14.63
C SER A 272 -9.32 -2.12 15.96
N ASN A 273 -9.75 -0.85 16.00
CA ASN A 273 -9.55 0.07 17.12
C ASN A 273 -8.08 0.11 17.60
N LYS A 274 -7.12 -0.01 16.66
CA LYS A 274 -5.68 -0.12 16.91
C LYS A 274 -5.27 -1.32 17.77
N ASP A 275 -6.10 -2.36 17.80
CA ASP A 275 -5.79 -3.65 18.43
C ASP A 275 -5.57 -4.70 17.36
N TYR A 276 -4.30 -5.05 17.10
CA TYR A 276 -3.92 -6.01 16.05
C TYR A 276 -4.64 -7.37 16.18
N ARG A 277 -5.02 -7.77 17.40
CA ARG A 277 -5.70 -9.03 17.69
C ARG A 277 -7.14 -9.07 17.16
N ARG A 278 -7.68 -7.90 16.78
CA ARG A 278 -9.03 -7.77 16.21
C ARG A 278 -9.06 -7.88 14.68
N GLN A 279 -7.90 -7.87 14.02
CA GLN A 279 -7.84 -7.98 12.56
C GLN A 279 -8.54 -9.25 12.02
N PRO A 280 -8.40 -10.45 12.64
CA PRO A 280 -9.13 -11.64 12.20
C PRO A 280 -10.65 -11.47 12.23
N ALA A 281 -11.21 -10.93 13.33
CA ALA A 281 -12.65 -10.70 13.46
C ALA A 281 -13.20 -9.70 12.41
N VAL A 282 -12.40 -8.71 12.01
CA VAL A 282 -12.77 -7.81 10.90
C VAL A 282 -12.81 -8.59 9.58
N ALA A 283 -11.79 -9.40 9.30
CA ALA A 283 -11.72 -10.21 8.10
C ALA A 283 -12.87 -11.24 8.03
N GLU A 284 -13.18 -11.92 9.13
CA GLU A 284 -14.30 -12.86 9.25
C GLU A 284 -15.65 -12.18 8.96
N SER A 285 -15.87 -10.98 9.50
CA SER A 285 -17.08 -10.19 9.22
C SER A 285 -17.21 -9.82 7.74
N VAL A 286 -16.08 -9.55 7.08
CA VAL A 286 -16.06 -9.28 5.64
C VAL A 286 -16.35 -10.56 4.85
N VAL A 287 -15.72 -11.68 5.19
CA VAL A 287 -15.98 -12.97 4.53
C VAL A 287 -17.44 -13.38 4.66
N ALA A 288 -18.07 -13.18 5.81
CA ALA A 288 -19.50 -13.42 6.00
C ALA A 288 -20.36 -12.60 5.03
N GLN A 289 -20.07 -11.30 4.87
CA GLN A 289 -20.78 -10.44 3.91
C GLN A 289 -20.63 -10.94 2.47
N ILE A 290 -19.44 -11.42 2.10
CA ILE A 290 -19.19 -12.00 0.77
C ILE A 290 -20.05 -13.25 0.56
N LYS A 291 -20.11 -14.14 1.55
CA LYS A 291 -20.92 -15.36 1.53
C LYS A 291 -22.42 -15.06 1.47
N ASP A 292 -22.84 -13.96 2.09
CA ASP A 292 -24.22 -13.45 2.05
C ASP A 292 -24.55 -12.72 0.73
N GLY A 293 -23.62 -12.68 -0.23
CA GLY A 293 -23.85 -12.21 -1.59
C GLY A 293 -23.29 -10.83 -1.91
N ASN A 294 -22.53 -10.20 -1.00
CA ASN A 294 -21.88 -8.94 -1.31
C ASN A 294 -20.90 -9.10 -2.50
N ARG A 295 -21.00 -8.20 -3.48
CA ARG A 295 -20.15 -8.19 -4.70
C ARG A 295 -19.23 -6.98 -4.81
N SER A 296 -19.39 -5.96 -3.95
CA SER A 296 -18.58 -4.75 -4.00
C SER A 296 -17.27 -4.88 -3.25
N ILE A 297 -17.19 -5.77 -2.25
CA ILE A 297 -15.96 -6.06 -1.52
C ILE A 297 -15.02 -6.85 -2.44
N ILE A 298 -14.02 -6.15 -2.95
CA ILE A 298 -12.99 -6.68 -3.85
C ILE A 298 -11.70 -7.04 -3.13
N GLY A 299 -11.52 -6.62 -1.88
CA GLY A 299 -10.31 -6.99 -1.16
C GLY A 299 -10.23 -6.69 0.33
N LEU A 300 -9.13 -7.14 0.92
CA LEU A 300 -8.73 -6.94 2.31
C LEU A 300 -7.34 -6.31 2.38
N MET A 301 -7.09 -5.53 3.43
CA MET A 301 -5.74 -5.10 3.83
C MET A 301 -5.45 -5.55 5.26
N ILE A 302 -4.31 -6.21 5.48
CA ILE A 302 -3.93 -6.83 6.75
C ILE A 302 -2.50 -6.42 7.11
N GLU A 303 -2.26 -6.04 8.35
CA GLU A 303 -0.93 -5.78 8.89
C GLU A 303 -0.42 -7.00 9.64
N SER A 304 0.60 -7.64 9.07
CA SER A 304 1.12 -8.95 9.43
C SER A 304 2.63 -8.93 9.41
N ASN A 305 3.29 -9.60 10.36
CA ASN A 305 4.75 -9.73 10.38
C ASN A 305 5.15 -11.14 10.81
N ILE A 306 6.45 -11.44 10.88
CA ILE A 306 6.93 -12.74 11.36
C ILE A 306 6.42 -12.99 12.77
N HIS A 307 6.58 -12.01 13.65
CA HIS A 307 6.12 -12.04 15.03
C HIS A 307 5.10 -10.94 15.32
N GLU A 308 4.18 -11.21 16.24
CA GLU A 308 3.08 -10.30 16.57
C GLU A 308 3.51 -9.08 17.39
N GLY A 309 2.59 -8.10 17.49
CA GLY A 309 2.77 -6.91 18.28
C GLY A 309 3.64 -5.86 17.60
N ASN A 310 4.18 -4.96 18.42
CA ASN A 310 5.18 -3.98 18.01
C ASN A 310 6.22 -3.78 19.12
N GLN A 311 7.24 -3.00 18.79
CA GLN A 311 8.28 -2.52 19.68
C GLN A 311 8.60 -1.05 19.38
N SER A 312 9.32 -0.38 20.29
CA SER A 312 9.69 1.02 20.09
C SER A 312 10.76 1.15 19.00
N SER A 313 10.64 2.15 18.13
CA SER A 313 11.72 2.53 17.21
C SER A 313 12.82 3.36 17.88
N GLU A 314 12.66 3.73 19.16
CA GLU A 314 13.61 4.56 19.91
C GLU A 314 14.65 3.73 20.68
N GLN A 315 14.47 2.41 20.75
CA GLN A 315 15.44 1.53 21.38
C GLN A 315 16.61 1.23 20.42
N PRO A 316 17.80 0.86 20.94
CA PRO A 316 18.93 0.50 20.08
C PRO A 316 18.58 -0.65 19.13
N ARG A 317 19.04 -0.55 17.87
CA ARG A 317 18.79 -1.59 16.85
C ARG A 317 19.25 -2.99 17.29
N SER A 318 20.35 -3.08 18.06
CA SER A 318 20.86 -4.32 18.64
C SER A 318 19.92 -5.01 19.64
N GLU A 319 18.97 -4.27 20.20
CA GLU A 319 17.97 -4.76 21.15
C GLU A 319 16.61 -5.01 20.49
N MET A 320 16.45 -4.68 19.20
CA MET A 320 15.21 -4.92 18.47
C MET A 320 14.97 -6.42 18.33
N LYS A 321 13.76 -6.84 18.71
CA LYS A 321 13.28 -8.20 18.50
C LYS A 321 13.16 -8.45 17.00
N TYR A 322 13.76 -9.55 16.57
CA TYR A 322 13.64 -10.05 15.22
C TYR A 322 12.17 -10.11 14.78
N GLY A 323 11.86 -9.67 13.55
CA GLY A 323 10.55 -9.89 12.93
C GLY A 323 9.35 -9.22 13.63
N VAL A 324 9.56 -8.26 14.52
CA VAL A 324 8.51 -7.49 15.21
C VAL A 324 8.47 -6.05 14.68
N SER A 325 7.26 -5.54 14.40
CA SER A 325 7.06 -4.18 13.86
C SER A 325 7.62 -3.09 14.78
N VAL A 326 8.23 -2.05 14.21
CA VAL A 326 8.66 -0.81 14.92
C VAL A 326 7.64 0.33 14.77
N THR A 327 6.47 0.02 14.22
CA THR A 327 5.37 0.97 13.95
C THR A 327 4.05 0.44 14.53
N ASP A 328 2.99 0.28 13.73
CA ASP A 328 1.74 -0.30 14.25
C ASP A 328 1.92 -1.80 14.49
N ALA A 329 1.22 -2.31 15.50
CA ALA A 329 1.27 -3.73 15.87
C ALA A 329 0.66 -4.61 14.79
N CYS A 330 1.32 -5.75 14.51
CA CYS A 330 0.92 -6.69 13.47
C CYS A 330 0.46 -8.03 14.08
N ILE A 331 -0.35 -8.81 13.35
CA ILE A 331 -0.54 -10.23 13.67
C ILE A 331 0.73 -11.05 13.31
N SER A 332 0.94 -12.19 13.95
CA SER A 332 2.08 -13.07 13.65
C SER A 332 1.90 -13.80 12.32
N TRP A 333 2.97 -14.45 11.85
CA TRP A 333 2.92 -15.28 10.66
C TRP A 333 1.95 -16.46 10.83
N GLU A 334 1.94 -17.12 11.99
CA GLU A 334 1.08 -18.26 12.27
C GLU A 334 -0.40 -17.88 12.19
N MET A 335 -0.75 -16.71 12.74
CA MET A 335 -2.11 -16.17 12.66
C MET A 335 -2.45 -15.75 11.22
N THR A 336 -1.48 -15.23 10.47
CA THR A 336 -1.66 -14.84 9.07
C THR A 336 -1.92 -16.05 8.17
N ASP A 337 -1.10 -17.09 8.30
CA ASP A 337 -1.24 -18.34 7.53
C ASP A 337 -2.58 -19.01 7.83
N ALA A 338 -2.94 -19.14 9.11
CA ALA A 338 -4.22 -19.70 9.53
C ALA A 338 -5.41 -18.89 8.95
N LEU A 339 -5.40 -17.57 9.13
CA LEU A 339 -6.48 -16.69 8.67
C LEU A 339 -6.66 -16.77 7.14
N LEU A 340 -5.58 -16.65 6.36
CA LEU A 340 -5.70 -16.65 4.89
C LEU A 340 -6.12 -18.02 4.35
N ARG A 341 -5.70 -19.12 4.97
CA ARG A 341 -6.17 -20.47 4.62
C ARG A 341 -7.65 -20.67 4.95
N GLU A 342 -8.10 -20.13 6.07
CA GLU A 342 -9.52 -20.16 6.45
C GLU A 342 -10.37 -19.33 5.48
N ILE A 343 -9.94 -18.10 5.15
CA ILE A 343 -10.62 -17.26 4.15
C ILE A 343 -10.67 -17.96 2.78
N HIS A 344 -9.55 -18.57 2.34
CA HIS A 344 -9.51 -19.34 1.11
C HIS A 344 -10.52 -20.50 1.13
N LYS A 345 -10.54 -21.30 2.20
CA LYS A 345 -11.48 -22.42 2.36
C LYS A 345 -12.94 -21.95 2.32
N ASP A 346 -13.24 -20.84 2.99
CA ASP A 346 -14.59 -20.30 3.10
C ASP A 346 -15.12 -19.68 1.79
N LEU A 347 -14.22 -19.16 0.96
CA LEU A 347 -14.54 -18.49 -0.30
C LEU A 347 -14.36 -19.39 -1.53
N SER A 348 -13.69 -20.54 -1.39
CA SER A 348 -13.51 -21.49 -2.50
C SER A 348 -14.87 -21.95 -3.04
N GLY A 349 -15.05 -21.85 -4.36
CA GLY A 349 -16.32 -22.12 -5.05
C GLY A 349 -17.41 -21.05 -4.89
N GLN A 350 -17.34 -20.20 -3.86
CA GLN A 350 -18.29 -19.09 -3.65
C GLN A 350 -18.02 -17.90 -4.56
N LEU A 351 -16.75 -17.62 -4.88
CA LEU A 351 -16.39 -16.43 -5.64
C LEU A 351 -16.76 -16.52 -7.13
N ALA A 352 -16.85 -17.72 -7.71
CA ALA A 352 -17.15 -17.89 -9.14
C ALA A 352 -18.48 -17.24 -9.56
N VAL A 353 -19.46 -17.18 -8.66
CA VAL A 353 -20.77 -16.55 -8.91
C VAL A 353 -20.72 -15.02 -8.98
N ARG A 354 -19.57 -14.39 -8.67
CA ARG A 354 -19.40 -12.93 -8.70
C ARG A 354 -19.23 -12.36 -10.11
N VAL A 355 -18.68 -13.16 -11.03
CA VAL A 355 -18.39 -12.76 -12.43
C VAL A 355 -19.50 -13.23 -13.39
N ALA A 356 -20.44 -14.05 -12.91
CA ALA A 356 -21.70 -14.36 -13.58
C ALA A 356 -22.73 -13.24 -13.35
#